data_AF-X0R862-F1
#
_entry.id   AF-X0R862-F1
#
_cell.length_a   1.000
_cell.length_b   1.000
_cell.length_c   1.000
_cell.angle_alpha   90.00
_cell.angle_beta   90.00
_cell.angle_gamma   90.00
#
_symmetry.space_group_name_H-M   'P 1'
#
loop_
_entity.id
_entity.type
_entity.pdbx_description
1 polymer ?
#
loop_
_entity_poly.entity_id
_entity_poly.type
_entity_poly.pdbx_seq_one_letter_code
_entity_poly.pdbx_strand_id
1 'polypeptide(L)'
;MHARCRDTGAELFFAHDGEGRGARIRRERQAKAVCATCPVQRECHTHAITVGEPYGVWDGTSEADRRWRDPDSQPRRTTTRNG
;
A
#
# COMPACT_ATOMS: atom_id res chain seq x y z
N MET A 1 -13.09 0.42 19.54
CA MET A 1 -13.04 0.37 18.07
C MET A 1 -11.63 -0.05 17.71
N HIS A 2 -11.43 -1.13 16.94
CA HIS A 2 -10.11 -1.71 16.69
C HIS A 2 -9.85 -1.91 15.20
N ALA A 3 -8.57 -2.05 14.84
CA ALA A 3 -8.14 -2.24 13.45
C ALA A 3 -8.42 -3.67 12.98
N ARG A 4 -9.17 -3.82 11.88
CA ARG A 4 -9.53 -5.12 11.29
C ARG A 4 -8.33 -5.95 10.85
N CYS A 5 -7.20 -5.31 10.52
CA CYS A 5 -5.96 -6.01 10.15
C CYS A 5 -5.43 -6.92 11.27
N ARG A 6 -5.76 -6.62 12.54
CA ARG A 6 -5.40 -7.48 13.68
C ARG A 6 -6.17 -8.80 13.70
N ASP A 7 -7.36 -8.83 13.11
CA ASP A 7 -8.23 -10.01 13.10
C ASP A 7 -7.98 -10.91 11.87
N THR A 8 -7.28 -10.40 10.84
CA THR A 8 -7.05 -11.10 9.56
C THR A 8 -5.65 -11.70 9.41
N GLY A 9 -4.73 -11.40 10.33
CA GLY A 9 -3.35 -11.88 10.30
C GLY A 9 -2.41 -10.99 9.47
N ALA A 10 -1.16 -10.87 9.93
CA ALA A 10 -0.16 -9.98 9.35
C ALA A 10 0.23 -10.37 7.91
N GLU A 11 0.24 -11.66 7.60
CA GLU A 11 0.65 -12.19 6.28
C GLU A 11 -0.17 -11.64 5.11
N LEU A 12 -1.41 -11.22 5.35
CA LEU A 12 -2.22 -10.60 4.30
C LEU A 12 -1.71 -9.19 3.93
N PHE A 13 -1.14 -8.48 4.89
CA PHE A 13 -0.73 -7.09 4.74
C PHE A 13 0.75 -6.93 4.38
N PHE A 14 1.59 -7.94 4.65
CA PHE A 14 3.03 -7.91 4.39
C PHE A 14 3.42 -8.91 3.29
N ALA A 15 4.39 -8.53 2.45
CA ALA A 15 4.93 -9.45 1.44
C ALA A 15 5.83 -10.49 2.12
N HIS A 16 5.89 -11.70 1.55
CA HIS A 16 6.85 -12.72 1.94
C HIS A 16 7.92 -12.90 0.86
N ASP A 17 9.09 -13.39 1.24
CA ASP A 17 10.18 -13.64 0.30
C ASP A 17 9.76 -14.65 -0.78
N GLY A 18 10.24 -14.42 -2.00
CA GLY A 18 9.92 -15.26 -3.15
C GLY A 18 8.48 -15.17 -3.66
N GLU A 19 7.68 -14.21 -3.19
CA GLU A 19 6.31 -14.04 -3.65
C GLU A 19 6.24 -13.72 -5.15
N GLY A 20 5.61 -14.61 -5.92
CA GLY A 20 5.36 -14.39 -7.34
C GLY A 20 4.41 -13.21 -7.57
N ARG A 21 4.62 -12.45 -8.66
CA ARG A 21 3.82 -11.25 -9.01
C ARG A 21 2.31 -11.46 -8.94
N GLY A 22 1.80 -12.61 -9.37
CA GLY A 22 0.37 -12.93 -9.33
C GLY A 22 -0.16 -13.13 -7.91
N ALA A 23 0.63 -13.78 -7.03
CA ALA A 23 0.29 -13.94 -5.62
C ALA A 23 0.24 -12.57 -4.92
N ARG A 24 1.25 -11.72 -5.18
CA ARG A 24 1.31 -10.35 -4.69
C ARG A 24 0.06 -9.55 -5.02
N ILE A 25 -0.34 -9.55 -6.30
CA ILE A 25 -1.53 -8.80 -6.75
C ILE A 25 -2.80 -9.28 -6.04
N ARG A 26 -2.96 -10.60 -5.84
CA ARG A 26 -4.14 -11.15 -5.15
C ARG A 26 -4.15 -10.77 -3.68
N ARG A 27 -3.02 -10.91 -2.99
CA ARG A 27 -2.85 -10.55 -1.58
C ARG A 27 -3.12 -9.07 -1.36
N GLU A 28 -2.52 -8.19 -2.18
CA GLU A 28 -2.76 -6.74 -2.11
C GLU A 28 -4.24 -6.39 -2.32
N ARG A 29 -4.92 -7.03 -3.28
CA ARG A 29 -6.36 -6.82 -3.50
C ARG A 29 -7.20 -7.22 -2.28
N GLN A 30 -6.90 -8.37 -1.67
CA GLN A 30 -7.60 -8.81 -0.46
C GLN A 30 -7.33 -7.88 0.73
N ALA A 31 -6.07 -7.48 0.97
CA ALA A 31 -5.72 -6.53 2.02
C ALA A 31 -6.47 -5.19 1.87
N LYS A 32 -6.53 -4.66 0.64
CA LYS A 32 -7.27 -3.44 0.31
C LYS A 32 -8.76 -3.55 0.62
N ALA A 33 -9.39 -4.69 0.31
CA ALA A 33 -10.80 -4.91 0.61
C ALA A 33 -11.09 -4.91 2.13
N VAL A 34 -10.18 -5.47 2.94
CA VAL A 34 -10.28 -5.42 4.40
C VAL A 34 -10.12 -3.98 4.91
N CYS A 35 -9.12 -3.24 4.42
CA CYS A 35 -8.90 -1.83 4.77
C CYS A 35 -10.11 -0.95 4.44
N ALA A 36 -10.80 -1.21 3.32
CA ALA A 36 -11.95 -0.42 2.87
C ALA A 36 -13.14 -0.44 3.85
N THR A 37 -13.24 -1.48 4.69
CA THR A 37 -14.34 -1.65 5.66
C THR A 37 -13.89 -1.42 7.12
N CYS A 38 -12.64 -0.96 7.31
CA CYS A 38 -12.04 -0.79 8.63
C CYS A 38 -12.53 0.51 9.31
N PRO A 39 -13.06 0.44 10.56
CA PRO A 39 -13.62 1.61 11.22
C PRO A 39 -12.57 2.66 11.62
N VAL A 40 -11.29 2.28 11.68
CA VAL A 40 -10.16 3.15 12.05
C VAL A 40 -9.32 3.57 10.84
N GLN A 41 -9.90 3.51 9.63
CA GLN A 41 -9.18 3.78 8.38
C GLN A 41 -8.42 5.13 8.41
N ARG A 42 -9.10 6.22 8.78
CA ARG A 42 -8.50 7.56 8.83
C ARG A 42 -7.31 7.67 9.78
N GLU A 43 -7.43 7.12 10.98
CA GLU A 43 -6.35 7.12 11.98
C GLU A 43 -5.17 6.27 11.51
N CYS A 44 -5.46 5.13 10.86
CA CYS A 44 -4.46 4.25 10.27
C CYS A 44 -3.69 4.95 9.14
N HIS A 45 -4.38 5.68 8.25
CA HIS A 45 -3.75 6.49 7.19
C HIS A 45 -2.77 7.52 7.75
N THR A 46 -3.25 8.33 8.71
CA THR A 46 -2.43 9.36 9.33
C THR A 46 -1.20 8.75 9.99
N HIS A 47 -1.36 7.65 10.72
CA HIS A 47 -0.25 6.96 11.35
C HIS A 47 0.76 6.40 10.33
N ALA A 48 0.28 5.74 9.27
CA ALA A 48 1.15 5.14 8.25
C ALA A 48 1.99 6.20 7.50
N ILE A 49 1.42 7.37 7.23
CA ILE A 49 2.14 8.51 6.65
C ILE A 49 3.16 9.07 7.65
N THR A 50 2.77 9.30 8.90
CA THR A 50 3.65 9.92 9.91
C THR A 50 4.87 9.06 10.22
N VAL A 51 4.71 7.73 10.25
CA VAL A 51 5.81 6.79 10.57
C VAL A 51 6.63 6.43 9.33
N GLY A 52 6.10 6.64 8.12
CA GLY A 52 6.83 6.38 6.88
C GLY A 52 7.09 4.89 6.65
N GLU A 53 6.11 4.03 6.95
CA GLU A 53 6.29 2.57 6.89
C GLU A 53 6.64 2.07 5.47
N PRO A 54 7.85 1.51 5.26
CA PRO A 54 8.37 1.21 3.93
C PRO A 54 7.78 -0.07 3.31
N TYR A 55 7.12 -0.92 4.09
CA TYR A 55 6.67 -2.24 3.63
C TYR A 55 5.18 -2.48 3.89
N GLY A 56 4.53 -3.30 3.06
CA GLY A 56 3.15 -3.77 3.27
C GLY A 56 2.03 -2.86 2.74
N VAL A 57 0.78 -3.25 3.02
CA VAL A 57 -0.43 -2.49 2.63
C VAL A 57 -0.94 -1.68 3.82
N TRP A 58 -0.95 -0.36 3.66
CA TRP A 58 -1.40 0.59 4.67
C TRP A 58 -2.41 1.54 4.04
N ASP A 59 -3.52 1.80 4.73
CA ASP A 59 -4.63 2.61 4.23
C ASP A 59 -5.12 2.25 2.80
N GLY A 60 -5.16 0.96 2.48
CA GLY A 60 -5.55 0.52 1.14
C GLY A 60 -4.54 0.87 0.02
N THR A 61 -3.33 1.29 0.37
CA THR A 61 -2.22 1.49 -0.57
C THR A 61 -1.13 0.46 -0.33
N SER A 62 -0.60 -0.16 -1.38
CA SER A 62 0.61 -0.98 -1.28
C SER A 62 1.86 -0.10 -1.32
N GLU A 63 3.02 -0.69 -1.03
CA GLU A 63 4.31 -0.04 -1.23
C GLU A 63 4.45 0.52 -2.66
N ALA A 64 4.00 -0.23 -3.66
CA ALA A 64 4.04 0.20 -5.06
C ALA A 64 3.14 1.42 -5.32
N ASP A 65 1.97 1.48 -4.70
CA ASP A 65 1.06 2.63 -4.82
C ASP A 65 1.66 3.89 -4.17
N ARG A 66 2.36 3.73 -3.03
CA ARG A 66 3.06 4.83 -2.34
C ARG A 66 4.27 5.32 -3.13
N ARG A 67 5.07 4.40 -3.67
CA ARG A 67 6.19 4.73 -4.59
C ARG A 67 5.71 5.49 -5.83
N TRP A 68 4.51 5.24 -6.35
CA TRP A 68 3.98 5.98 -7.50
C TRP A 68 3.49 7.40 -7.17
N ARG A 69 3.11 7.66 -5.92
CA ARG A 69 2.58 8.96 -5.46
C ARG A 69 3.65 9.92 -4.95
N ASP A 70 4.85 9.43 -4.70
CA ASP A 70 6.01 10.27 -4.43
C ASP A 70 6.38 11.07 -5.71
N PRO A 71 6.38 12.41 -5.68
CA PRO A 71 6.72 13.22 -6.85
C PRO A 71 8.19 13.06 -7.28
N ASP A 72 9.09 12.63 -6.39
CA ASP A 72 10.53 12.51 -6.67
C ASP A 72 10.93 11.14 -7.25
N SER A 73 10.06 10.13 -7.11
CA SER A 73 10.24 8.78 -7.64
C SER A 73 9.70 8.60 -9.07
N GLN A 74 8.95 9.57 -9.60
CA GLN A 74 8.45 9.50 -10.97
C GLN A 74 9.61 9.64 -11.96
N PRO A 75 9.74 8.75 -12.97
CA PRO A 75 10.72 8.94 -14.02
C PRO A 75 10.41 10.28 -14.69
N ARG A 76 11.41 11.20 -14.70
CA ARG A 76 11.30 12.52 -15.33
C ARG A 76 10.72 12.32 -16.73
N ARG A 77 9.49 12.76 -16.95
CA ARG A 77 8.89 12.75 -18.29
C ARG A 77 9.74 13.68 -19.14
N THR A 78 10.59 13.12 -20.00
CA THR A 78 11.21 13.87 -21.09
C THR A 78 10.11 14.26 -22.05
N THR A 79 9.58 15.46 -21.87
CA THR A 79 8.75 16.12 -22.87
C THR A 79 9.65 16.40 -24.07
N THR A 80 9.67 15.51 -25.06
CA THR A 80 10.19 15.85 -26.39
C THR A 80 9.25 16.90 -26.98
N ARG A 81 9.63 18.16 -26.86
CA ARG A 81 9.04 19.29 -27.59
C ARG A 81 9.62 19.24 -29.01
N ASN A 82 8.88 18.67 -29.95
CA ASN A 82 9.14 18.90 -31.38
C ASN A 82 8.65 20.32 -31.71
N GLY A 83 9.54 21.10 -32.31
CA GLY A 83 9.29 22.45 -32.82
C GLY A 83 8.58 22.46 -34.16
#